data_AF-A0A969QRS0-F1
#
_entry.id   AF-A0A969QRS0-F1
#
_cell.length_a   1.000
_cell.length_b   1.000
_cell.length_c   1.000
_cell.angle_alpha   90.00
_cell.angle_beta   90.00
_cell.angle_gamma   90.00
#
_symmetry.space_group_name_H-M   'P 1'
#
loop_
_entity.id
_entity.type
_entity.pdbx_description
1 polymer ?
#
loop_
_entity_poly.entity_id
_entity_poly.type
_entity_poly.pdbx_seq_one_letter_code
_entity_poly.pdbx_strand_id
1 'polypeptide(L)'
;MACICNKHTLSAAGSKQQTIAAHCETRFGSKQLVLRSLRKAKEALCRMCASPDFEDCCKLANGKAATEMRDDIMSFGEGTFWELAEVLEALMSPIMDAVHKLEADLPLLSRVLSMINEIERHAEYFELTQAHLCKDMSVVVDRRLRHRYYKPCHAAAFMLDPVNFEQQDDGSFTKG
;
A
#
# COMPACT_ATOMS: atom_id res chain seq x y z
N MET A 1 37.27 -2.30 -7.33
CA MET A 1 36.29 -2.48 -8.42
C MET A 1 35.20 -1.43 -8.23
N ALA A 2 35.27 -0.32 -8.98
CA ALA A 2 34.30 0.76 -8.92
C ALA A 2 33.16 0.45 -9.91
N CYS A 3 31.91 0.44 -9.43
CA CYS A 3 30.75 0.24 -10.28
C CYS A 3 30.20 1.60 -10.71
N ILE A 4 30.14 1.80 -12.02
CA ILE A 4 29.86 3.06 -12.71
C ILE A 4 28.34 3.32 -12.65
N CYS A 5 27.93 4.39 -11.96
CA CYS A 5 26.56 4.92 -12.07
C CYS A 5 26.37 5.56 -13.45
N ASN A 6 25.65 4.87 -14.33
CA ASN A 6 25.31 5.41 -15.64
C ASN A 6 24.14 6.41 -15.49
N LYS A 7 24.48 7.71 -15.42
CA LYS A 7 23.51 8.81 -15.44
C LYS A 7 23.12 9.08 -16.89
N HIS A 8 21.96 8.58 -17.33
CA HIS A 8 21.31 9.16 -18.50
C HIS A 8 20.53 10.40 -18.08
N THR A 9 21.17 11.55 -18.24
CA THR A 9 20.53 12.87 -18.23
C THR A 9 19.71 13.07 -19.50
N LEU A 10 18.40 13.17 -19.35
CA LEU A 10 17.54 13.90 -20.28
C LEU A 10 17.08 15.17 -19.56
N SER A 11 17.61 16.30 -20.00
CA SER A 11 17.25 17.65 -19.53
C SER A 11 16.25 18.25 -20.50
N ALA A 12 15.01 18.49 -20.06
CA ALA A 12 14.21 19.65 -20.48
C ALA A 12 12.99 19.86 -19.57
N ALA A 13 12.90 21.08 -19.02
CA ALA A 13 11.71 21.78 -18.55
C ALA A 13 10.93 21.27 -17.31
N GLY A 14 11.27 21.84 -16.15
CA GLY A 14 10.27 22.49 -15.29
C GLY A 14 9.38 21.64 -14.37
N SER A 15 9.59 20.34 -14.21
CA SER A 15 8.89 19.58 -13.18
C SER A 15 9.75 19.44 -11.93
N LYS A 16 9.26 19.96 -10.79
CA LYS A 16 9.77 19.56 -9.47
C LYS A 16 9.78 18.04 -9.46
N GLN A 17 10.97 17.43 -9.36
CA GLN A 17 11.11 15.99 -9.18
C GLN A 17 10.25 15.62 -7.97
N GLN A 18 9.08 15.03 -8.22
CA GLN A 18 8.35 14.34 -7.17
C GLN A 18 9.19 13.11 -6.87
N THR A 19 10.07 13.25 -5.88
CA THR A 19 10.72 12.09 -5.27
C THR A 19 9.60 11.23 -4.71
N ILE A 20 9.25 10.17 -5.44
CA ILE A 20 8.39 9.12 -4.91
C ILE A 20 9.26 8.42 -3.87
N ALA A 21 9.26 8.97 -2.67
CA ALA A 21 9.84 8.38 -1.48
C ALA A 21 9.00 7.16 -1.09
N ALA A 22 9.11 6.11 -1.89
CA ALA A 22 8.66 4.78 -1.54
C ALA A 22 9.81 4.13 -0.78
N HIS A 23 9.77 4.18 0.55
CA HIS A 23 10.84 3.69 1.40
C HIS A 23 10.74 2.20 1.73
N CYS A 24 10.07 1.45 0.86
CA CYS A 24 10.14 0.00 0.75
C CYS A 24 10.69 -0.29 -0.64
N GLU A 25 11.55 -1.31 -0.81
CA GLU A 25 11.98 -1.71 -2.16
C GLU A 25 10.76 -1.76 -3.08
N THR A 26 10.81 -1.05 -4.21
CA THR A 26 9.70 -0.86 -5.16
C THR A 26 8.95 -2.16 -5.52
N ARG A 27 9.61 -3.32 -5.32
CA ARG A 27 9.04 -4.67 -5.47
C ARG A 27 7.82 -4.96 -4.60
N PHE A 28 7.72 -4.46 -3.36
CA PHE A 28 6.59 -4.77 -2.48
C PHE A 28 5.51 -3.67 -2.51
N GLY A 29 5.90 -2.41 -2.76
CA GLY A 29 5.01 -1.26 -2.70
C GLY A 29 4.47 -0.75 -4.04
N SER A 30 4.87 -1.35 -5.18
CA SER A 30 4.53 -0.85 -6.52
C SER A 30 3.04 -0.51 -6.70
N LYS A 31 2.14 -1.38 -6.21
CA LYS A 31 0.68 -1.15 -6.32
C LYS A 31 0.23 0.06 -5.51
N GLN A 32 0.65 0.18 -4.26
CA GLN A 32 0.30 1.33 -3.42
C GLN A 32 0.84 2.64 -4.01
N LEU A 33 2.07 2.62 -4.55
CA LEU A 33 2.66 3.78 -5.20
C LEU A 33 1.92 4.20 -6.46
N VAL A 34 1.49 3.24 -7.27
CA VAL A 34 0.68 3.51 -8.45
C VAL A 34 -0.65 4.13 -8.02
N LEU A 35 -1.35 3.57 -7.04
CA LEU A 35 -2.62 4.14 -6.55
C LEU A 35 -2.44 5.56 -5.99
N ARG A 36 -1.41 5.77 -5.17
CA ARG A 36 -1.09 7.09 -4.62
C ARG A 36 -0.78 8.11 -5.71
N SER A 37 -0.01 7.70 -6.73
CA SER A 37 0.35 8.57 -7.86
C SER A 37 -0.87 8.87 -8.72
N LEU A 38 -1.72 7.87 -8.97
CA LEU A 38 -2.95 7.98 -9.72
C LEU A 38 -3.93 8.95 -9.03
N ARG A 39 -4.10 8.87 -7.71
CA ARG A 39 -4.90 9.82 -6.94
C ARG A 39 -4.35 11.24 -7.03
N LYS A 40 -3.04 11.42 -6.88
CA LYS A 40 -2.39 12.74 -7.05
C LYS A 40 -2.55 13.31 -8.46
N ALA A 41 -2.60 12.44 -9.46
CA ALA A 41 -2.76 12.80 -10.86
C ALA A 41 -4.22 12.87 -11.31
N LYS A 42 -5.21 12.67 -10.42
CA LYS A 42 -6.64 12.55 -10.77
C LYS A 42 -7.12 13.66 -11.72
N GLU A 43 -6.93 14.92 -11.33
CA GLU A 43 -7.38 16.06 -12.14
C GLU A 43 -6.65 16.17 -13.49
N ALA A 44 -5.38 15.78 -13.54
CA ALA A 44 -4.61 15.78 -14.78
C ALA A 44 -5.07 14.66 -15.71
N LEU A 45 -5.38 13.48 -15.17
CA LEU A 45 -5.94 12.35 -15.91
C LEU A 45 -7.33 12.66 -16.45
N CYS A 46 -8.22 13.26 -15.65
CA CYS A 46 -9.54 13.67 -16.14
C CYS A 46 -9.42 14.70 -17.28
N ARG A 47 -8.49 15.68 -17.16
CA ARG A 47 -8.23 16.66 -18.23
C ARG A 47 -7.68 16.01 -19.50
N MET A 48 -6.76 15.05 -19.36
CA MET A 48 -6.21 14.30 -20.47
C MET A 48 -7.31 13.50 -21.19
N CYS A 49 -8.14 12.78 -20.43
CA CYS A 49 -9.25 11.99 -20.98
C CYS A 49 -10.36 12.84 -21.64
N ALA A 50 -10.50 14.11 -21.24
CA ALA A 50 -11.42 15.06 -21.87
C ALA A 50 -10.84 15.77 -23.11
N SER A 51 -9.55 15.56 -23.43
CA SER A 51 -8.91 16.22 -24.56
C SER A 51 -9.27 15.56 -25.90
N PRO A 52 -9.40 16.32 -27.00
CA PRO A 52 -9.66 15.78 -28.32
C PRO A 52 -8.51 14.89 -28.83
N ASP A 53 -7.27 15.21 -28.43
CA ASP A 53 -6.08 14.43 -28.78
C ASP A 53 -6.16 12.99 -28.22
N PHE A 54 -6.75 12.82 -27.03
CA PHE A 54 -6.96 11.51 -26.43
C PHE A 54 -7.95 10.68 -27.24
N GLU A 55 -9.01 11.30 -27.78
CA GLU A 55 -10.00 10.62 -28.62
C GLU A 55 -9.38 10.10 -29.92
N ASP A 56 -8.45 10.87 -30.52
CA ASP A 56 -7.71 10.44 -31.70
C ASP A 56 -6.71 9.32 -31.37
N CYS A 57 -6.08 9.34 -30.18
CA CYS A 57 -5.28 8.22 -29.69
C CYS A 57 -6.10 6.95 -29.45
N CYS A 58 -7.33 7.06 -28.92
CA CYS A 58 -8.22 5.91 -28.71
C CYS A 58 -8.60 5.21 -30.02
N LYS A 59 -8.74 5.97 -31.12
CA LYS A 59 -8.99 5.39 -32.46
C LYS A 59 -7.82 4.54 -32.97
N LEU A 60 -6.60 4.87 -32.54
CA LEU A 60 -5.37 4.16 -32.93
C LEU A 60 -5.06 2.95 -32.03
N ALA A 61 -5.45 3.00 -30.75
CA ALA A 61 -5.15 1.99 -29.75
C ALA A 61 -6.43 1.25 -29.30
N ASN A 62 -6.70 0.08 -29.90
CA ASN A 62 -7.68 -0.92 -29.43
C ASN A 62 -8.93 -0.31 -28.76
N GLY A 63 -9.65 0.53 -29.52
CA GLY A 63 -10.48 1.63 -29.00
C GLY A 63 -11.58 1.29 -27.99
N LYS A 64 -11.97 0.02 -27.86
CA LYS A 64 -12.90 -0.41 -26.81
C LYS A 64 -12.30 -0.26 -25.41
N ALA A 65 -11.09 -0.78 -25.18
CA ALA A 65 -10.44 -0.73 -23.87
C ALA A 65 -10.07 0.70 -23.45
N ALA A 66 -9.69 1.54 -24.42
CA ALA A 66 -9.37 2.94 -24.18
C ALA A 66 -10.64 3.76 -23.81
N THR A 67 -11.79 3.41 -24.39
CA THR A 67 -13.08 4.02 -24.04
C THR A 67 -13.54 3.60 -22.65
N GLU A 68 -13.47 2.30 -22.33
CA GLU A 68 -13.78 1.78 -20.98
C GLU A 68 -12.91 2.46 -19.90
N MET A 69 -11.60 2.56 -20.13
CA MET A 69 -10.68 3.28 -19.23
C MET A 69 -11.09 4.76 -19.08
N ARG A 70 -11.48 5.42 -20.17
CA ARG A 70 -11.92 6.82 -20.13
C ARG A 70 -13.15 6.97 -19.25
N ASP A 71 -14.13 6.09 -19.44
CA ASP A 71 -15.40 6.14 -18.71
C ASP A 71 -15.17 5.87 -17.21
N ASP A 72 -14.28 4.93 -16.87
CA ASP A 72 -13.87 4.68 -15.48
C ASP A 72 -13.18 5.91 -14.84
N ILE A 73 -12.26 6.56 -15.56
CA ILE A 73 -11.55 7.77 -15.09
C ILE A 73 -12.49 8.97 -14.94
N MET A 74 -13.50 9.07 -15.79
CA MET A 74 -14.47 10.17 -15.79
C MET A 74 -15.68 9.88 -14.89
N SER A 75 -15.76 8.70 -14.26
CA SER A 75 -16.80 8.36 -13.31
C SER A 75 -16.62 9.10 -11.98
N PHE A 76 -17.72 9.63 -11.42
CA PHE A 76 -17.73 10.30 -10.12
C PHE A 76 -18.91 9.79 -9.27
N GLY A 77 -18.67 9.57 -7.97
CA GLY A 77 -19.67 9.08 -7.03
C GLY A 77 -19.26 7.79 -6.32
N GLU A 78 -20.23 7.15 -5.66
CA GLU A 78 -20.06 5.88 -4.96
C GLU A 78 -19.89 4.71 -5.94
N GLY A 79 -19.06 3.72 -5.56
CA GLY A 79 -18.70 2.56 -6.37
C GLY A 79 -17.78 2.88 -7.56
N THR A 80 -17.23 4.09 -7.62
CA THR A 80 -16.38 4.51 -8.75
C THR A 80 -14.96 4.01 -8.62
N PHE A 81 -14.25 4.01 -9.76
CA PHE A 81 -12.82 3.70 -9.83
C PHE A 81 -12.00 4.50 -8.81
N TRP A 82 -12.34 5.78 -8.61
CA TRP A 82 -11.62 6.66 -7.67
C TRP A 82 -11.83 6.30 -6.21
N GLU A 83 -13.06 5.93 -5.83
CA GLU A 83 -13.34 5.47 -4.47
C GLU A 83 -12.63 4.15 -4.20
N LEU A 84 -12.69 3.21 -5.15
CA LEU A 84 -11.97 1.95 -5.04
C LEU A 84 -10.45 2.18 -4.90
N ALA A 85 -9.87 3.07 -5.70
CA ALA A 85 -8.45 3.41 -5.62
C ALA A 85 -8.06 4.00 -4.26
N GLU A 86 -8.93 4.83 -3.68
CA GLU A 86 -8.74 5.41 -2.34
C GLU A 86 -8.82 4.35 -1.24
N VAL A 87 -9.85 3.50 -1.26
CA VAL A 87 -10.04 2.42 -0.29
C VAL A 87 -8.88 1.43 -0.34
N LEU A 88 -8.45 1.04 -1.55
CA LEU A 88 -7.32 0.13 -1.72
C LEU A 88 -5.98 0.75 -1.27
N GLU A 89 -5.75 2.04 -1.50
CA GLU A 89 -4.54 2.71 -0.99
C GLU A 89 -4.53 2.71 0.55
N ALA A 90 -5.66 3.07 1.16
CA ALA A 90 -5.80 3.15 2.62
C ALA A 90 -5.67 1.76 3.28
N LEU A 91 -6.21 0.73 2.64
CA LEU A 91 -6.04 -0.67 3.06
C LEU A 91 -4.57 -1.10 3.03
N MET A 92 -3.84 -0.74 1.98
CA MET A 92 -2.44 -1.16 1.82
C MET A 92 -1.45 -0.37 2.70
N SER A 93 -1.81 0.82 3.18
CA SER A 93 -0.85 1.69 3.89
C SER A 93 -0.25 1.04 5.14
N PRO A 94 -1.03 0.47 6.07
CA PRO A 94 -0.45 -0.14 7.27
C PRO A 94 0.42 -1.35 6.97
N ILE A 95 0.11 -2.10 5.90
CA ILE A 95 0.91 -3.22 5.44
C ILE A 95 2.29 -2.73 4.99
N MET A 96 2.31 -1.65 4.21
CA MET A 96 3.54 -1.07 3.69
C MET A 96 4.38 -0.43 4.79
N ASP A 97 3.75 0.20 5.78
CA ASP A 97 4.43 0.73 6.96
C ASP A 97 5.02 -0.41 7.82
N ALA A 98 4.31 -1.54 7.95
CA ALA A 98 4.83 -2.72 8.64
C ALA A 98 6.03 -3.34 7.91
N VAL A 99 5.96 -3.49 6.58
CA VAL A 99 7.10 -3.98 5.78
C VAL A 99 8.29 -3.05 5.94
N HIS A 100 8.09 -1.73 5.86
CA HIS A 100 9.16 -0.76 6.05
C HIS A 100 9.81 -0.87 7.43
N LYS A 101 9.01 -1.02 8.49
CA LYS A 101 9.54 -1.24 9.84
C LYS A 101 10.37 -2.53 9.87
N LEU A 102 9.87 -3.63 9.33
CA LEU A 102 10.58 -4.93 9.34
C LEU A 102 11.85 -4.96 8.49
N GLU A 103 11.95 -4.13 7.45
CA GLU A 103 13.16 -3.95 6.65
C GLU A 103 14.20 -3.05 7.32
N ALA A 104 13.86 -2.34 8.40
CA ALA A 104 14.85 -1.56 9.14
C ALA A 104 15.88 -2.50 9.81
N ASP A 105 17.14 -2.07 9.90
CA ASP A 105 18.27 -2.81 10.51
C ASP A 105 18.15 -2.97 12.05
N LEU A 106 16.93 -2.98 12.59
CA LEU A 106 16.62 -3.10 14.01
C LEU A 106 16.13 -4.51 14.34
N PRO A 107 16.41 -5.05 15.54
CA PRO A 107 15.93 -6.35 15.98
C PRO A 107 14.43 -6.30 16.29
N LEU A 108 13.59 -6.42 15.25
CA LEU A 108 12.14 -6.24 15.33
C LEU A 108 11.35 -7.55 15.36
N LEU A 109 12.03 -8.69 15.54
CA LEU A 109 11.41 -10.02 15.52
C LEU A 109 10.28 -10.14 16.55
N SER A 110 10.47 -9.56 17.73
CA SER A 110 9.47 -9.52 18.81
C SER A 110 8.22 -8.71 18.45
N ARG A 111 8.32 -7.74 17.52
CA ARG A 111 7.21 -6.88 17.10
C ARG A 111 6.39 -7.47 15.95
N VAL A 112 6.89 -8.50 15.27
CA VAL A 112 6.21 -9.14 14.13
C VAL A 112 4.80 -9.59 14.52
N LEU A 113 4.63 -10.21 15.69
CA LEU A 113 3.32 -10.69 16.13
C LEU A 113 2.32 -9.54 16.35
N SER A 114 2.75 -8.44 16.96
CA SER A 114 1.93 -7.24 17.14
C SER A 114 1.51 -6.65 15.80
N MET A 115 2.45 -6.53 14.86
CA MET A 115 2.16 -6.02 13.51
C MET A 115 1.16 -6.91 12.76
N ILE A 116 1.25 -8.23 12.88
CA ILE A 116 0.25 -9.15 12.29
C ILE A 116 -1.14 -8.86 12.86
N ASN A 117 -1.25 -8.77 14.19
CA ASN A 117 -2.54 -8.49 14.85
C ASN A 117 -3.09 -7.09 14.51
N GLU A 118 -2.23 -6.10 14.28
CA GLU A 118 -2.63 -4.76 13.81
C GLU A 118 -3.18 -4.80 12.39
N ILE A 119 -2.50 -5.49 11.47
CA ILE A 119 -2.95 -5.61 10.07
C ILE A 119 -4.28 -6.38 9.99
N GLU A 120 -4.47 -7.42 10.79
CA GLU A 120 -5.73 -8.16 10.85
C GLU A 120 -6.88 -7.30 11.36
N ARG A 121 -6.69 -6.60 12.48
CA ARG A 121 -7.71 -5.65 13.00
C ARG A 121 -8.05 -4.56 11.98
N HIS A 122 -7.05 -4.07 11.25
CA HIS A 122 -7.25 -3.10 10.18
C HIS A 122 -8.08 -3.69 9.03
N ALA A 123 -7.79 -4.93 8.62
CA ALA A 123 -8.53 -5.62 7.57
C ALA A 123 -9.99 -5.89 7.96
N GLU A 124 -10.23 -6.34 9.20
CA GLU A 124 -11.57 -6.53 9.76
C GLU A 124 -12.36 -5.22 9.80
N TYR A 125 -11.73 -4.14 10.27
CA TYR A 125 -12.35 -2.81 10.28
C TYR A 125 -12.71 -2.33 8.86
N PHE A 126 -11.80 -2.52 7.89
CA PHE A 126 -12.07 -2.17 6.49
C PHE A 126 -13.21 -3.00 5.90
N GLU A 127 -13.27 -4.29 6.19
CA GLU A 127 -14.35 -5.15 5.73
C GLU A 127 -15.70 -4.75 6.31
N LEU A 128 -15.75 -4.34 7.59
CA LEU A 128 -16.98 -3.85 8.24
C LEU A 128 -17.44 -2.49 7.68
N THR A 129 -16.51 -1.58 7.43
CA THR A 129 -16.82 -0.20 7.02
C THR A 129 -16.98 -0.04 5.50
N GLN A 130 -16.34 -0.89 4.71
CA GLN A 130 -16.29 -0.84 3.25
C GLN A 130 -16.75 -2.17 2.62
N ALA A 131 -17.72 -2.86 3.24
CA ALA A 131 -18.21 -4.18 2.84
C ALA A 131 -18.69 -4.27 1.36
N HIS A 132 -19.11 -3.15 0.79
CA HIS A 132 -19.54 -3.06 -0.60
C HIS A 132 -18.38 -3.11 -1.61
N LEU A 133 -17.15 -2.80 -1.18
CA LEU A 133 -15.95 -2.75 -2.02
C LEU A 133 -14.94 -3.86 -1.70
N CYS A 134 -14.89 -4.32 -0.45
CA CYS A 134 -13.83 -5.19 0.05
C CYS A 134 -14.41 -6.34 0.90
N LYS A 135 -14.83 -7.42 0.25
CA LYS A 135 -15.31 -8.65 0.90
C LYS A 135 -14.18 -9.66 1.09
N ASP A 136 -14.29 -10.48 2.13
CA ASP A 136 -13.38 -11.58 2.47
C ASP A 136 -11.94 -11.12 2.73
N MET A 137 -11.75 -9.84 3.05
CA MET A 137 -10.42 -9.25 3.24
C MET A 137 -9.74 -9.81 4.49
N SER A 138 -10.47 -9.95 5.59
CA SER A 138 -9.99 -10.59 6.82
C SER A 138 -9.48 -12.01 6.54
N VAL A 139 -10.22 -12.80 5.77
CA VAL A 139 -9.85 -14.18 5.37
C VAL A 139 -8.57 -14.20 4.54
N VAL A 140 -8.43 -13.29 3.56
CA VAL A 140 -7.22 -13.21 2.72
C VAL A 140 -6.01 -12.82 3.55
N VAL A 141 -6.16 -11.87 4.47
CA VAL A 141 -5.09 -11.39 5.35
C VAL A 141 -4.68 -12.48 6.32
N ASP A 142 -5.62 -13.10 7.03
CA ASP A 142 -5.37 -14.21 7.95
C ASP A 142 -4.64 -15.38 7.26
N ARG A 143 -5.15 -15.82 6.11
CA ARG A 143 -4.54 -16.89 5.32
C ARG A 143 -3.09 -16.58 4.93
N ARG A 144 -2.77 -15.32 4.66
CA ARG A 144 -1.39 -14.95 4.32
C ARG A 144 -0.53 -14.78 5.58
N LEU A 145 -0.98 -14.02 6.55
CA LEU A 145 -0.16 -13.66 7.71
C LEU A 145 -0.01 -14.84 8.67
N ARG A 146 -1.11 -15.48 9.11
CA ARG A 146 -1.07 -16.57 10.10
C ARG A 146 -0.57 -17.88 9.53
N HIS A 147 -1.04 -18.26 8.33
CA HIS A 147 -0.69 -19.58 7.80
C HIS A 147 0.65 -19.61 7.06
N ARG A 148 1.07 -18.51 6.43
CA ARG A 148 2.30 -18.50 5.62
C ARG A 148 3.49 -17.88 6.36
N TYR A 149 3.30 -16.71 6.97
CA TYR A 149 4.40 -15.91 7.49
C TYR A 149 4.63 -16.08 8.98
N TYR A 150 3.60 -16.28 9.78
CA TYR A 150 3.75 -16.54 11.21
C TYR A 150 4.51 -17.87 11.46
N LYS A 151 5.39 -17.83 12.45
CA LYS A 151 6.21 -18.94 12.92
C LYS A 151 6.29 -18.89 14.44
N PRO A 152 6.47 -20.03 15.14
CA PRO A 152 6.57 -20.06 16.60
C PRO A 152 7.67 -19.14 17.17
N CYS A 153 8.75 -18.89 16.42
CA CYS A 153 9.80 -17.96 16.82
C CYS A 153 9.30 -16.52 16.98
N HIS A 154 8.27 -16.09 16.25
CA HIS A 154 7.67 -14.76 16.42
C HIS A 154 6.95 -14.62 17.75
N ALA A 155 6.23 -15.67 18.19
CA ALA A 155 5.58 -15.68 19.50
C ALA A 155 6.61 -15.77 20.64
N ALA A 156 7.63 -16.61 20.49
CA ALA A 156 8.71 -16.69 21.48
C ALA A 156 9.44 -15.34 21.63
N ALA A 157 9.78 -14.69 20.51
CA ALA A 157 10.40 -13.37 20.53
C ALA A 157 9.48 -12.31 21.16
N PHE A 158 8.18 -12.34 20.87
CA PHE A 158 7.21 -11.43 21.50
C PHE A 158 7.15 -11.62 23.02
N MET A 159 7.13 -12.87 23.50
CA MET A 159 7.05 -13.19 24.93
C MET A 159 8.33 -12.89 25.71
N LEU A 160 9.48 -12.90 25.04
CA LEU A 160 10.78 -12.66 25.67
C LEU A 160 11.19 -11.18 25.66
N ASP A 161 10.50 -10.34 24.89
CA ASP A 161 10.84 -8.92 24.79
C ASP A 161 10.09 -8.11 25.86
N PRO A 162 10.79 -7.52 26.84
CA PRO A 162 10.17 -6.73 27.90
C PRO A 162 9.47 -5.47 27.37
N VAL A 163 9.80 -4.99 26.17
CA VAL A 163 9.13 -3.82 25.55
C VAL A 163 7.65 -4.07 25.29
N ASN A 164 7.22 -5.34 25.19
CA ASN A 164 5.82 -5.70 24.96
C ASN A 164 4.99 -5.82 26.25
N PHE A 165 5.60 -5.58 27.43
CA PHE A 165 4.94 -5.73 28.71
C PHE A 165 5.12 -4.47 29.55
N GLU A 166 4.05 -4.08 30.24
CA GLU A 166 4.13 -3.03 31.25
C GLU A 166 4.65 -3.65 32.55
N GLN A 167 5.72 -3.07 33.09
CA GLN A 167 6.24 -3.47 34.39
C GLN A 167 5.37 -2.85 35.48
N GLN A 168 4.76 -3.69 36.30
CA GLN A 168 4.02 -3.28 37.47
C GLN A 168 4.96 -2.95 38.64
N ASP A 169 4.47 -2.16 39.61
CA ASP A 169 5.23 -1.73 40.78
C ASP A 169 5.70 -2.90 41.69
N ASP A 170 5.11 -4.08 41.54
CA ASP A 170 5.50 -5.32 42.24
C ASP A 170 6.62 -6.11 41.52
N GLY A 171 7.11 -5.59 40.39
CA GLY A 171 8.12 -6.23 39.55
C GLY A 171 7.57 -7.31 38.61
N SER A 172 6.26 -7.52 38.57
CA SER A 172 5.60 -8.39 37.61
C SER A 172 5.37 -7.68 36.27
N PHE A 173 5.13 -8.45 35.21
CA PHE A 173 4.89 -7.93 33.87
C PHE A 173 3.47 -8.25 33.43
N THR A 174 2.68 -7.24 33.07
CA THR A 174 1.37 -7.43 32.46
C THR A 174 1.38 -7.09 30.98
N LYS A 175 0.57 -7.81 30.21
CA LYS A 175 0.44 -7.64 28.77
C LYS A 175 -0.23 -6.28 28.50
N GLY A 176 0.48 -5.38 27.80
CA GLY A 176 -0.09 -4.15 27.25
C GLY A 176 -1.02 -4.40 26.07
#